data_AF-A0A0R3TUL6-F1
#
_entry.id   AF-A0A0R3TUL6-F1
#
_cell.length_a   1.000
_cell.length_b   1.000
_cell.length_c   1.000
_cell.angle_alpha   90.00
_cell.angle_beta   90.00
_cell.angle_gamma   90.00
#
_symmetry.space_group_name_H-M   'P 1'
#
loop_
_entity.id
_entity.type
_entity.pdbx_description
1 polymer ?
#
loop_
_entity_poly.entity_id
_entity_poly.type
_entity_poly.pdbx_seq_one_letter_code
_entity_poly.pdbx_strand_id
1 'polypeptide(L)'
;MTPKSRGQTHAEFVLLLLRLFQNMPSQTEIETALKANAVDGKIKVKDVLTALPVLGIATDKVEPYLEETKDGDDQVNLAEIVAYISSI
;
A
#
# COMPACT_ATOMS: atom_id res chain seq x y z
N MET A 1 -29.73 12.74 -12.36
CA MET A 1 -29.50 11.85 -11.21
C MET A 1 -28.01 11.56 -11.15
N THR A 2 -27.33 12.07 -10.12
CA THR A 2 -25.88 11.94 -9.92
C THR A 2 -25.51 10.53 -9.45
N PRO A 3 -24.44 9.91 -9.98
CA PRO A 3 -24.01 8.60 -9.50
C PRO A 3 -23.41 8.74 -8.10
N LYS A 4 -23.99 7.99 -7.17
CA LYS A 4 -23.60 7.88 -5.76
C LYS A 4 -22.27 7.12 -5.69
N SER A 5 -21.19 7.80 -5.31
CA SER A 5 -19.90 7.19 -4.97
C SER A 5 -20.12 6.08 -3.95
N ARG A 6 -19.96 4.82 -4.38
CA ARG A 6 -19.87 3.68 -3.48
C ARG A 6 -18.53 3.79 -2.76
N GLY A 7 -18.57 4.20 -1.49
CA GLY A 7 -17.49 3.93 -0.56
C GLY A 7 -17.32 2.42 -0.46
N GLN A 8 -16.10 1.94 -0.65
CA GLN A 8 -15.73 0.54 -0.52
C GLN A 8 -16.19 0.03 0.84
N THR A 9 -17.01 -1.02 0.86
CA THR A 9 -17.58 -1.53 2.12
C THR A 9 -16.55 -2.34 2.90
N HIS A 10 -16.64 -2.33 4.24
CA HIS A 10 -15.73 -3.10 5.11
C HIS A 10 -15.70 -4.60 4.75
N ALA A 11 -16.80 -5.13 4.21
CA ALA A 11 -16.87 -6.50 3.69
C ALA A 11 -16.07 -6.70 2.40
N GLU A 12 -15.97 -5.70 1.51
CA GLU A 12 -15.07 -5.74 0.35
C GLU A 12 -13.61 -5.68 0.79
N PHE A 13 -13.29 -4.92 1.84
CA PHE A 13 -11.96 -4.88 2.44
C PHE A 13 -11.58 -6.22 3.07
N VAL A 14 -12.52 -6.90 3.74
CA VAL A 14 -12.30 -8.23 4.31
C VAL A 14 -12.20 -9.31 3.22
N LEU A 15 -12.96 -9.21 2.13
CA LEU A 15 -12.82 -10.11 0.96
C LEU A 15 -11.51 -9.89 0.21
N LEU A 16 -11.01 -8.66 0.16
CA LEU A 16 -9.67 -8.31 -0.32
C LEU A 16 -8.60 -9.00 0.53
N LEU A 17 -8.68 -8.83 1.85
CA LEU A 17 -7.82 -9.47 2.84
C LEU A 17 -7.81 -10.99 2.72
N LEU A 18 -8.96 -11.63 2.54
CA LEU A 18 -9.06 -13.08 2.37
C LEU A 18 -8.42 -13.59 1.07
N ARG A 19 -8.36 -12.77 0.00
CA ARG A 19 -7.66 -13.12 -1.25
C ARG A 19 -6.15 -12.88 -1.17
N LEU A 20 -5.72 -11.90 -0.38
CA LEU A 20 -4.31 -11.56 -0.16
C LEU A 20 -3.50 -12.69 0.53
N PHE A 21 -4.15 -13.60 1.28
CA PHE A 21 -3.48 -14.74 1.92
C PHE A 21 -3.07 -15.89 0.98
N GLN A 22 -3.56 -15.94 -0.27
CA GLN A 22 -3.30 -17.08 -1.17
C GLN A 22 -2.51 -16.75 -2.42
N ASN A 23 -2.26 -15.47 -2.73
CA ASN A 23 -1.54 -15.05 -3.93
C ASN A 23 -0.87 -13.70 -3.66
N MET A 24 0.38 -13.52 -4.08
CA MET A 24 1.08 -12.23 -3.97
C MET A 24 0.17 -11.06 -4.40
N PRO A 25 0.16 -9.94 -3.65
CA PRO A 25 -0.66 -8.78 -3.97
C PRO A 25 -0.25 -8.23 -5.36
N SER A 26 -1.23 -7.97 -6.21
CA SER A 26 -0.96 -7.36 -7.53
C SER A 26 -0.57 -5.90 -7.37
N GLN A 27 0.19 -5.35 -8.32
CA GLN A 27 0.59 -3.94 -8.33
C GLN A 27 -0.59 -2.98 -8.07
N THR A 28 -1.76 -3.28 -8.63
CA THR A 28 -3.01 -2.51 -8.42
C THR A 28 -3.54 -2.60 -6.99
N GLU A 29 -3.40 -3.75 -6.32
CA GLU A 29 -3.79 -3.94 -4.92
C GLU A 29 -2.88 -3.12 -4.00
N ILE A 30 -1.56 -3.19 -4.26
CA ILE A 30 -0.53 -2.45 -3.53
C ILE A 30 -0.75 -0.95 -3.70
N GLU A 31 -0.95 -0.48 -4.94
CA GLU A 31 -1.28 0.93 -5.20
C GLU A 31 -2.54 1.33 -4.46
N THR A 32 -3.62 0.54 -4.53
CA THR A 32 -4.89 0.87 -3.86
C THR A 32 -4.73 0.96 -2.33
N ALA A 33 -4.01 0.02 -1.72
CA ALA A 33 -3.76 0.00 -0.28
C ALA A 33 -2.91 1.18 0.19
N LEU A 34 -1.88 1.54 -0.57
CA LEU A 34 -0.99 2.65 -0.21
C LEU A 34 -1.59 4.01 -0.58
N LYS A 35 -2.30 4.12 -1.71
CA LYS A 35 -2.97 5.34 -2.16
C LYS A 35 -4.05 5.82 -1.21
N ALA A 36 -4.62 4.92 -0.40
CA ALA A 36 -5.54 5.30 0.68
C ALA A 36 -4.88 6.22 1.73
N ASN A 37 -3.56 6.11 1.92
CA ASN A 37 -2.79 6.88 2.90
C ASN A 37 -1.78 7.84 2.24
N ALA A 38 -1.66 7.83 0.92
CA ALA A 38 -0.77 8.71 0.17
C ALA A 38 -1.40 10.10 -0.01
N VAL A 39 -0.61 11.15 0.19
CA VAL A 39 -0.98 12.54 -0.04
C VAL A 39 0.00 13.12 -1.07
N ASP A 40 -0.53 13.71 -2.14
CA ASP A 40 0.28 14.32 -3.20
C ASP A 40 1.28 13.35 -3.88
N GLY A 41 0.92 12.06 -3.99
CA GLY A 41 1.80 11.04 -4.56
C GLY A 41 2.95 10.60 -3.65
N LYS A 42 3.00 11.09 -2.41
CA LYS A 42 3.92 10.63 -1.37
C LYS A 42 3.17 9.93 -0.25
N ILE A 43 3.82 9.01 0.42
CA ILE A 43 3.26 8.27 1.55
C ILE A 43 4.28 8.24 2.69
N LYS A 44 3.81 8.36 3.92
CA LYS A 44 4.69 8.25 5.09
C LYS A 44 5.17 6.82 5.26
N VAL A 45 6.43 6.66 5.64
CA VAL A 45 7.05 5.36 5.93
C VAL A 45 6.19 4.56 6.92
N LYS A 46 5.64 5.20 7.95
CA LYS A 46 4.77 4.55 8.95
C LYS A 46 3.48 3.98 8.36
N ASP A 47 2.88 4.69 7.39
CA ASP A 47 1.67 4.23 6.71
C ASP A 47 1.97 3.07 5.77
N VAL A 48 3.13 3.09 5.09
CA VAL A 48 3.62 1.94 4.31
C VAL A 48 3.79 0.72 5.22
N LEU A 49 4.54 0.85 6.31
CA LEU A 49 4.79 -0.25 7.26
C LEU A 49 3.50 -0.83 7.85
N THR A 50 2.46 -0.01 8.00
CA THR A 50 1.14 -0.45 8.45
C THR A 50 0.37 -1.21 7.36
N ALA A 51 0.56 -0.86 6.09
CA ALA A 51 -0.10 -1.50 4.95
C ALA A 51 0.60 -2.80 4.49
N LEU A 52 1.91 -2.95 4.68
CA LEU A 52 2.65 -4.16 4.32
C LEU A 52 2.11 -5.47 4.92
N PRO A 53 1.78 -5.56 6.23
CA PRO A 53 1.21 -6.79 6.80
C PRO A 53 -0.20 -7.09 6.28
N VAL A 54 -0.98 -6.06 5.91
CA VAL A 54 -2.30 -6.21 5.25
C VAL A 54 -2.13 -6.88 3.89
N LEU A 55 -1.04 -6.56 3.19
CA LEU A 55 -0.66 -7.11 1.90
C LEU A 55 0.09 -8.45 1.99
N GLY A 56 0.37 -8.95 3.20
CA GLY A 56 1.13 -10.19 3.42
C GLY A 56 2.62 -10.08 3.10
N ILE A 57 3.17 -8.87 3.03
CA ILE A 57 4.58 -8.62 2.71
C ILE A 57 5.37 -8.46 4.00
N ALA A 58 6.53 -9.12 4.05
CA ALA A 58 7.45 -8.97 5.18
C ALA A 58 8.01 -7.53 5.20
N THR A 59 7.72 -6.80 6.28
CA THR A 59 8.26 -5.46 6.54
C THR A 59 9.78 -5.42 6.49
N ASP A 60 10.45 -6.47 6.96
CA ASP A 60 11.91 -6.62 6.94
C ASP A 60 12.55 -6.45 5.55
N LYS A 61 11.83 -6.80 4.47
CA LYS A 61 12.30 -6.63 3.09
C LYS A 61 12.21 -5.18 2.62
N VAL A 62 11.24 -4.43 3.13
CA VAL A 62 10.85 -3.12 2.61
C VAL A 62 11.39 -1.99 3.48
N GLU A 63 11.55 -2.23 4.78
CA GLU A 63 12.14 -1.31 5.75
C GLU A 63 13.50 -0.75 5.31
N PRO A 64 14.50 -1.55 4.88
CA PRO A 64 15.79 -1.00 4.43
C PRO A 64 15.65 -0.11 3.20
N TYR A 65 14.73 -0.45 2.29
CA TYR A 65 14.45 0.38 1.11
C TYR A 65 13.80 1.72 1.51
N LEU A 66 12.84 1.69 2.44
CA LEU A 66 12.18 2.88 2.97
C LEU A 66 13.16 3.80 3.71
N GLU A 67 14.10 3.24 4.48
CA GLU A 67 15.13 4.04 5.15
C GLU A 67 16.09 4.71 4.18
N GLU A 68 16.40 4.08 3.05
CA GLU A 68 17.27 4.65 2.02
C GLU A 68 16.57 5.71 1.15
N THR A 69 15.28 5.51 0.84
CA THR A 69 14.53 6.38 -0.08
C THR A 69 13.67 7.46 0.59
N LYS A 70 13.54 7.45 1.91
CA LYS A 70 12.74 8.47 2.62
C LYS A 70 13.35 9.85 2.48
N ASP A 71 12.47 10.82 2.28
CA ASP A 71 12.78 12.25 2.32
C ASP A 71 12.92 12.71 3.79
N GLY A 72 13.29 13.97 4.00
CA GLY A 72 13.49 14.56 5.33
C GLY A 72 12.24 14.61 6.22
N ASP A 73 11.06 14.31 5.66
CA ASP A 73 9.77 14.22 6.38
C ASP A 73 9.31 12.76 6.62
N ASP A 74 10.20 11.77 6.48
CA ASP A 74 9.86 10.34 6.56
C ASP A 74 8.76 9.94 5.55
N GLN A 75 8.82 10.52 4.35
CA GLN A 75 7.92 10.24 3.24
C GLN A 75 8.68 9.60 2.08
N VAL A 76 8.03 8.67 1.39
CA VAL A 76 8.54 8.03 0.17
C VAL A 76 7.58 8.26 -0.99
N ASN A 77 8.09 8.20 -2.21
CA ASN A 77 7.26 8.31 -3.40
C ASN A 77 6.40 7.05 -3.56
N LEU A 78 5.09 7.22 -3.69
CA LEU A 78 4.12 6.14 -3.85
C LEU A 78 4.46 5.24 -5.06
N ALA A 79 4.84 5.85 -6.18
CA ALA A 79 5.12 5.09 -7.40
C ALA A 79 6.34 4.17 -7.23
N GLU A 80 7.37 4.65 -6.53
CA GLU A 80 8.60 3.90 -6.32
C GLU A 80 8.40 2.74 -5.35
N ILE A 81 7.71 2.98 -4.23
CA ILE A 81 7.43 1.92 -3.25
C ILE A 81 6.49 0.84 -3.82
N VAL A 82 5.50 1.23 -4.64
CA VAL A 82 4.62 0.28 -5.34
C VAL A 82 5.42 -0.57 -6.32
N ALA A 83 6.31 0.04 -7.10
CA ALA A 83 7.16 -0.67 -8.03
C ALA A 83 8.14 -1.62 -7.31
N TYR A 84 8.73 -1.16 -6.21
CA TYR A 84 9.63 -1.95 -5.38
C TYR A 84 8.91 -3.19 -4.82
N ILE A 85 7.79 -2.98 -4.13
CA ILE A 85 6.99 -4.06 -3.54
C ILE A 85 6.52 -5.06 -4.61
N SER A 86 6.08 -4.58 -5.78
CA SER A 86 5.66 -5.43 -6.88
C SER A 86 6.80 -6.25 -7.50
N SER A 87 8.06 -5.92 -7.17
CA SER A 87 9.25 -6.61 -7.67
C SER A 87 9.83 -7.64 -6.67
N ILE A 88 9.28 -7.74 -5.45
CA ILE A 88 9.73 -8.68 -4.39
C ILE A 88 9.02 -10.02 -4.54
#